data_AF-A0A9D6HX13-F1
#
_entry.id   AF-A0A9D6HX13-F1
#
_cell.length_a   1.000
_cell.length_b   1.000
_cell.length_c   1.000
_cell.angle_alpha   90.00
_cell.angle_beta   90.00
_cell.angle_gamma   90.00
#
_symmetry.space_group_name_H-M   'P 1'
#
loop_
_entity.id
_entity.type
_entity.pdbx_description
1 polymer ?
#
loop_
_entity_poly.entity_id
_entity_poly.type
_entity_poly.pdbx_seq_one_letter_code
_entity_poly.pdbx_strand_id
1 'polypeptide(L)'
;MYNLLTGQYPPEAVLRMMGEDLADPRLFNPALSPNTEQVILKAMEILPQNRFQSATEMKEAPKRSPCAQIAPAHLPAPQPISPQLPADPQTPDPQAATGGIFRREIRR
;
A
#
# COMPACT_ATOMS: atom_id res chain seq x y z
N MET A 1 -2.36 8.69 -4.19
CA MET A 1 -1.47 9.49 -5.07
C MET A 1 -2.06 9.61 -6.47
N TYR A 2 -2.11 8.54 -7.27
CA TYR A 2 -2.64 8.57 -8.65
C TYR A 2 -4.02 9.26 -8.74
N ASN A 3 -5.01 8.78 -7.99
CA ASN A 3 -6.34 9.37 -7.93
C ASN A 3 -6.35 10.86 -7.54
N LEU A 4 -5.51 11.27 -6.59
CA LEU A 4 -5.43 12.68 -6.16
C LEU A 4 -4.94 13.61 -7.28
N LEU A 5 -4.17 13.08 -8.24
CA LEU A 5 -3.52 13.85 -9.29
C LEU A 5 -4.25 13.76 -10.63
N THR A 6 -4.96 12.65 -10.90
CA THR A 6 -5.69 12.40 -12.15
C THR A 6 -7.21 12.39 -12.00
N GLY A 7 -7.73 12.32 -10.76
CA GLY A 7 -9.15 12.13 -10.48
C GLY A 7 -9.68 10.73 -10.83
N GLN A 8 -8.81 9.80 -11.23
CA GLN A 8 -9.19 8.47 -11.69
C GLN A 8 -8.64 7.38 -10.78
N TYR A 9 -9.37 6.26 -10.68
CA TYR A 9 -8.85 5.07 -10.01
C TYR A 9 -8.00 4.25 -10.98
N PRO A 10 -6.77 3.87 -10.59
CA PRO A 10 -5.96 2.98 -11.41
C PRO A 10 -6.62 1.58 -11.45
N PRO A 11 -6.37 0.78 -12.50
CA PRO A 11 -6.85 -0.60 -12.57
C PRO A 11 -6.31 -1.44 -11.41
N GLU A 12 -7.11 -2.43 -10.99
CA GLU A 12 -6.75 -3.36 -9.93
C GLU A 12 -5.43 -4.09 -10.22
N ALA A 13 -4.66 -4.38 -9.17
CA ALA A 13 -3.33 -4.98 -9.32
C ALA A 13 -3.38 -6.33 -10.07
N VAL A 14 -4.44 -7.11 -9.85
CA VAL A 14 -4.65 -8.40 -10.53
C VAL A 14 -4.86 -8.20 -12.04
N LEU A 15 -5.64 -7.20 -12.44
CA LEU A 15 -5.88 -6.88 -13.85
C LEU A 15 -4.61 -6.43 -14.55
N ARG A 16 -3.80 -5.61 -13.87
CA ARG A 16 -2.50 -5.15 -14.40
C ARG A 16 -1.48 -6.29 -14.51
N MET A 17 -1.54 -7.29 -13.62
CA MET A 17 -0.73 -8.51 -13.77
C MET A 17 -1.13 -9.34 -15.00
N MET A 18 -2.39 -9.22 -15.44
CA MET A 18 -2.91 -9.88 -16.65
C MET A 18 -2.65 -9.09 -17.94
N GLY A 19 -1.98 -7.93 -17.85
CA GLY A 19 -1.59 -7.11 -18.99
C GLY A 19 -2.45 -5.87 -19.25
N GLU A 20 -3.34 -5.49 -18.33
CA GLU A 20 -4.02 -4.19 -18.41
C GLU A 20 -3.03 -3.05 -18.13
N ASP A 21 -2.79 -2.21 -19.15
CA ASP A 21 -1.87 -1.09 -19.05
C ASP A 21 -2.42 0.04 -18.17
N LEU A 22 -1.52 0.73 -17.47
CA LEU A 22 -1.86 1.92 -16.71
C LEU A 22 -1.95 3.12 -17.67
N ALA A 23 -3.10 3.79 -17.71
CA ALA A 23 -3.27 5.00 -18.50
C ALA A 23 -2.31 6.11 -18.04
N ASP A 24 -1.75 6.84 -19.00
CA ASP A 24 -0.81 7.91 -18.71
C ASP A 24 -1.47 9.03 -17.90
N PRO A 25 -0.92 9.42 -16.73
CA PRO A 25 -1.55 10.41 -15.85
C PRO A 25 -1.63 11.81 -16.50
N ARG A 26 -0.75 12.12 -17.46
CA ARG A 26 -0.79 13.38 -18.22
C ARG A 26 -1.96 13.50 -19.19
N LEU A 27 -2.58 12.39 -19.58
CA LEU A 27 -3.81 12.42 -20.38
C LEU A 27 -4.97 13.03 -19.59
N PHE A 28 -4.97 12.86 -18.27
CA PHE A 28 -5.99 13.39 -17.37
C PHE A 28 -5.63 14.78 -16.82
N ASN A 29 -4.35 15.01 -16.56
CA ASN A 29 -3.88 16.28 -16.03
C ASN A 29 -2.61 16.75 -16.78
N PRO A 30 -2.76 17.55 -17.85
CA PRO A 30 -1.63 18.02 -18.64
C PRO A 30 -0.72 19.01 -17.90
N ALA A 31 -1.15 19.54 -16.75
CA ALA A 31 -0.31 20.39 -15.89
C ALA A 31 0.73 19.58 -15.08
N LEU A 32 0.68 18.25 -15.11
CA LEU A 32 1.68 17.41 -14.45
C LEU A 32 3.04 17.55 -15.14
N SER A 33 4.07 17.77 -14.32
CA SER A 33 5.45 17.75 -14.81
C SER A 33 5.85 16.32 -15.24
N PRO A 34 6.71 16.17 -16.25
CA PRO A 34 7.22 14.86 -16.67
C PRO A 34 7.89 14.08 -15.54
N ASN A 35 8.55 14.78 -14.60
CA ASN A 35 9.17 14.12 -13.45
C ASN A 35 8.13 13.52 -12.50
N THR A 36 7.07 14.27 -12.19
CA THR A 36 5.98 13.78 -11.35
C THR A 36 5.26 12.59 -11.98
N GLU A 37 5.03 12.62 -13.30
CA GLU A 37 4.49 11.49 -14.05
C GLU A 37 5.31 10.22 -13.85
N GLN A 38 6.63 10.29 -14.06
CA GLN A 38 7.54 9.15 -13.87
C GLN A 38 7.50 8.60 -12.44
N VAL A 39 7.39 9.49 -11.44
CA VAL A 39 7.23 9.10 -10.04
C VAL A 39 5.91 8.37 -9.82
N ILE A 40 4.81 8.82 -10.42
CA ILE A 40 3.51 8.15 -10.31
C ILE A 40 3.57 6.76 -10.95
N LEU A 41 4.11 6.65 -12.17
CA LEU A 41 4.24 5.37 -12.89
C LEU A 41 5.09 4.39 -12.09
N LYS A 42 6.28 4.81 -11.63
CA LYS A 42 7.16 4.00 -10.79
C LYS A 42 6.50 3.60 -9.46
N ALA A 43 5.74 4.50 -8.83
CA ALA A 43 5.01 4.18 -7.61
C ALA A 43 3.89 3.16 -7.83
N MET A 44 3.41 3.00 -9.06
CA MET A 44 2.35 2.06 -9.44
C MET A 44 2.87 0.73 -9.97
N GLU A 45 4.17 0.54 -10.17
CA GLU A 45 4.78 -0.74 -10.59
C GLU A 45 4.23 -1.93 -9.81
N ILE A 46 3.95 -3.04 -10.50
CA ILE A 46 3.43 -4.27 -9.88
C ILE A 46 4.54 -4.95 -9.07
N LEU A 47 5.77 -4.93 -9.59
CA LEU A 47 6.90 -5.54 -8.91
C LEU A 47 7.43 -4.59 -7.83
N PRO A 48 7.49 -4.99 -6.55
CA PRO A 48 7.95 -4.13 -5.47
C PRO A 48 9.40 -3.67 -5.65
N GLN A 49 10.22 -4.46 -6.35
CA GLN A 49 11.60 -4.11 -6.70
C GLN A 49 11.71 -2.91 -7.66
N ASN A 50 10.69 -2.69 -8.50
CA ASN A 50 10.64 -1.56 -9.42
C ASN A 50 10.04 -0.30 -8.75
N ARG A 51 9.42 -0.45 -7.57
CA ARG A 51 8.84 0.65 -6.79
C ARG A 51 9.90 1.35 -5.92
N PHE A 52 9.48 2.46 -5.30
CA PHE A 52 10.27 3.11 -4.26
C PHE A 52 10.33 2.23 -3.02
N GLN A 53 11.53 2.08 -2.45
CA GLN A 53 11.75 1.23 -1.27
C GLN A 53 11.37 1.96 0.03
N SER A 54 11.23 3.29 -0.02
CA SER A 54 10.82 4.11 1.12
C SER A 54 9.97 5.31 0.69
N ALA A 55 9.08 5.75 1.58
CA ALA A 55 8.31 6.98 1.41
C ALA A 55 9.21 8.23 1.28
N THR A 56 10.36 8.24 1.96
CA THR A 56 11.35 9.33 1.84
C THR A 56 11.95 9.38 0.44
N GLU A 57 12.28 8.22 -0.13
CA GLU A 57 12.79 8.11 -1.50
C GLU A 57 11.76 8.62 -2.51
N MET A 58 10.49 8.24 -2.34
CA MET A 58 9.39 8.72 -3.18
C MET A 58 9.20 10.24 -3.09
N LYS A 59 9.35 10.83 -1.89
CA LYS A 59 9.21 12.29 -1.69
C LYS A 59 10.35 13.09 -2.35
N GLU A 60 11.55 12.52 -2.38
CA GLU A 60 12.72 13.15 -2.99
C GLU A 60 12.78 12.91 -4.51
N ALA A 61 12.06 11.91 -5.04
CA ALA A 61 12.09 11.58 -6.46
C ALA A 61 11.65 12.72 -7.40
N PRO A 62 10.57 13.49 -7.15
CA PRO A 62 10.21 14.65 -7.97
C PRO A 62 11.24 15.79 -7.96
N LYS A 63 12.14 15.80 -6.97
CA LYS A 63 13.21 16.81 -6.85
C LYS A 63 14.49 16.37 -7.57
N ARG A 64 14.62 15.08 -7.83
CA ARG A 64 15.81 14.47 -8.43
C ARG A 64 15.59 14.35 -9.93
N SER A 65 16.43 15.02 -10.72
CA SER A 65 16.41 14.89 -12.17
C SER A 65 16.75 13.44 -12.57
N PRO A 66 16.05 12.85 -13.56
CA PRO A 66 16.24 11.45 -13.95
C PRO A 66 17.55 11.30 -14.74
N CYS A 67 18.66 11.12 -14.04
CA CYS A 67 19.94 10.81 -14.70
C CYS A 67 20.76 9.72 -13.99
N ALA A 68 20.36 9.25 -12.80
CA ALA A 68 21.27 8.39 -12.03
C ALA A 68 20.59 7.41 -11.09
N GLN A 69 19.82 6.42 -11.58
CA GLN A 69 19.52 5.20 -10.79
C GLN A 69 19.34 3.97 -11.71
N ILE A 70 20.43 3.55 -12.38
CA ILE A 70 20.60 2.17 -12.85
C ILE A 70 21.68 1.57 -11.94
N ALA A 71 21.29 0.79 -10.95
CA ALA A 71 22.21 -0.06 -10.20
C ALA A 71 21.49 -1.39 -9.90
N PRO A 72 21.92 -2.52 -10.51
CA PRO A 72 21.40 -3.84 -10.17
C PRO A 72 22.26 -4.42 -9.04
N ALA A 73 21.78 -4.38 -7.79
CA ALA A 73 22.25 -5.26 -6.71
C ALA A 73 21.45 -5.02 -5.42
N HIS A 74 20.21 -5.51 -5.37
CA HIS A 74 19.68 -5.97 -4.08
C HIS A 74 18.98 -7.29 -4.32
N LEU A 75 19.76 -8.38 -4.23
CA LEU A 75 19.19 -9.68 -3.92
C LEU A 75 18.43 -9.53 -2.60
N PRO A 76 17.11 -9.74 -2.55
CA PRO A 76 16.42 -9.76 -1.27
C PRO A 76 16.96 -10.96 -0.49
N ALA A 77 17.51 -10.71 0.69
CA ALA A 77 17.69 -11.78 1.66
C ALA A 77 16.32 -12.45 1.88
N PRO A 78 16.23 -13.79 2.00
CA PRO A 78 14.97 -14.47 2.22
C PRO A 78 14.38 -13.99 3.55
N GLN A 79 13.36 -13.14 3.48
CA GLN A 79 12.55 -12.78 4.63
C GLN A 79 11.79 -14.06 5.05
N PRO A 80 11.87 -14.49 6.33
CA PRO A 80 11.05 -15.59 6.79
C PRO A 80 9.58 -15.20 6.65
N ILE A 81 8.84 -15.92 5.82
CA ILE A 81 7.39 -15.81 5.72
C ILE A 81 6.84 -16.42 7.02
N SER A 82 6.60 -15.58 8.03
CA SER A 82 5.78 -15.98 9.15
C SER A 82 4.34 -16.15 8.64
N PRO A 83 3.65 -17.27 8.91
CA PRO A 83 2.23 -17.40 8.60
C PRO A 83 1.46 -16.41 9.49
N GLN A 84 1.08 -15.27 8.94
CA GLN A 84 0.18 -14.35 9.63
C GLN A 84 -1.23 -14.94 9.54
N LEU A 85 -1.69 -15.49 10.67
CA LEU A 85 -3.06 -15.98 10.85
C LEU A 85 -4.07 -14.85 10.57
N PRO A 86 -5.21 -15.09 9.91
CA PRO A 86 -6.18 -14.04 9.63
C PRO A 86 -6.70 -13.41 10.93
N ALA A 87 -6.62 -12.09 11.06
CA ALA A 87 -7.28 -11.37 12.14
C ALA A 87 -8.79 -11.33 11.85
N ASP A 88 -9.59 -11.91 12.75
CA ASP A 88 -11.05 -11.84 12.75
C ASP A 88 -11.54 -10.36 12.73
N PRO A 89 -12.68 -10.06 12.07
CA PRO A 89 -13.19 -8.71 11.95
C PRO A 89 -13.77 -8.21 13.28
N GLN A 90 -13.33 -7.02 13.71
CA GLN A 90 -13.87 -6.34 14.87
C GLN A 90 -15.38 -6.06 14.69
N THR A 91 -16.20 -6.63 15.57
CA THR A 91 -17.61 -6.27 15.74
C THR A 91 -17.72 -5.46 17.06
N PRO A 92 -18.43 -4.32 17.08
CA PRO A 92 -18.30 -3.31 18.13
C PRO A 92 -19.00 -3.71 19.43
N ASP A 93 -18.49 -3.14 20.52
CA ASP A 93 -19.01 -3.25 21.88
C ASP A 93 -20.40 -2.57 22.02
N PRO A 94 -21.36 -3.21 22.73
CA PRO A 94 -22.34 -2.45 23.49
C PRO A 94 -22.46 -2.99 24.92
N GLN A 95 -21.95 -2.18 25.85
CA GLN A 95 -22.62 -1.73 27.07
C GLN A 95 -23.30 -2.77 27.98
N ALA A 96 -22.71 -2.86 29.18
CA ALA A 96 -23.41 -2.71 30.47
C ALA A 96 -24.47 -3.75 30.87
N ALA A 97 -24.09 -4.64 31.80
CA ALA A 97 -24.89 -5.05 32.96
C ALA A 97 -23.97 -5.81 33.92
N THR A 98 -23.49 -5.20 35.00
CA THR A 98 -24.14 -5.24 36.33
C THR A 98 -24.53 -6.65 36.75
N GLY A 99 -23.83 -7.19 37.76
CA GLY A 99 -24.35 -8.33 38.51
C GLY A 99 -23.27 -9.22 39.11
N GLY A 100 -22.51 -8.71 40.08
CA GLY A 100 -21.81 -9.61 40.99
C GLY A 100 -22.84 -10.32 41.87
N ILE A 101 -22.71 -11.63 42.08
CA ILE A 101 -23.22 -12.31 43.28
C ILE A 101 -22.36 -13.56 43.55
N PHE A 102 -21.65 -13.45 44.67
CA PHE A 102 -21.21 -14.49 45.59
C PHE A 102 -22.06 -15.77 45.56
N ARG A 103 -21.44 -16.96 45.47
CA ARG A 103 -22.09 -18.19 45.95
C ARG A 103 -21.16 -19.00 46.84
N ARG A 104 -21.25 -18.71 48.14
CA ARG A 104 -20.90 -19.63 49.24
C ARG A 104 -21.73 -20.92 49.12
N GLU A 105 -21.06 -22.05 49.26
CA GLU A 105 -21.28 -23.12 50.25
C GLU A 105 -22.71 -23.41 50.76
N ILE A 106 -23.13 -24.69 50.76
CA ILE A 106 -23.62 -25.48 51.93
C ILE A 106 -24.39 -26.76 51.48
N ARG A 107 -23.86 -27.91 51.90
CA ARG A 107 -24.49 -29.10 52.55
C ARG A 107 -25.87 -29.61 52.07
N ARG A 108 -25.92 -30.90 51.71
CA ARG A 108 -26.88 -31.89 52.25
C ARG A 108 -26.27 -33.27 52.22
#